data_AF-A0A371P876-F1
#
_entry.id   AF-A0A371P876-F1
#
_cell.length_a   1.000
_cell.length_b   1.000
_cell.length_c   1.000
_cell.angle_alpha   90.00
_cell.angle_beta   90.00
_cell.angle_gamma   90.00
#
_symmetry.space_group_name_H-M   'P 1'
#
loop_
_entity.id
_entity.type
_entity.pdbx_description
1 polymer ?
#
loop_
_entity_poly.entity_id
_entity_poly.type
_entity_poly.pdbx_seq_one_letter_code
_entity_poly.pdbx_strand_id
1 'polypeptide(L)'
;MRPHNRAGDESSIFPITQAWPLPYLNFTREDDRGTLGFQSDRFVVSWSFSEGVNDYPGFDALAQDLESKLDQFIATVRRETGQEVSFSGSECVYRNAITEVSGEELAVGVLTRWSGMSSVTALHTQYAGVRMHFCTDEDMEGCSVTLSVDVDDDGPSLTLDSERDLEVDEQLPLGGLQVAHDQLIRKFLEYTSDAMQKRWERQ
;
A
#
# COMPACT_ATOMS: atom_id res chain seq x y z
N MET A 1 -19.82 4.47 -3.10
CA MET A 1 -20.36 3.27 -3.80
C MET A 1 -21.23 2.49 -2.84
N ARG A 2 -22.43 2.08 -3.25
CA ARG A 2 -23.32 1.19 -2.47
C ARG A 2 -23.09 -0.25 -2.93
N PRO A 3 -23.14 -1.27 -2.06
CA PRO A 3 -23.21 -2.64 -2.54
C PRO A 3 -24.62 -2.90 -3.10
N HIS A 4 -24.68 -3.41 -4.33
CA HIS A 4 -25.90 -3.98 -4.90
C HIS A 4 -26.12 -5.38 -4.32
N ASN A 5 -27.15 -5.52 -3.49
CA ASN A 5 -27.68 -6.83 -3.10
C ASN A 5 -28.30 -7.49 -4.33
N ARG A 6 -27.67 -8.58 -4.80
CA ARG A 6 -28.29 -9.50 -5.75
C ARG A 6 -29.34 -10.31 -4.99
N ALA A 7 -30.56 -10.28 -5.50
CA ALA A 7 -31.73 -10.92 -4.93
C ALA A 7 -31.54 -12.43 -4.73
N GLY A 8 -32.08 -12.95 -3.61
CA GLY A 8 -32.45 -14.35 -3.50
C GLY A 8 -32.12 -15.08 -2.19
N ASP A 9 -32.45 -14.53 -1.01
CA ASP A 9 -32.91 -15.35 0.12
C ASP A 9 -33.66 -14.46 1.14
N GLU A 10 -34.99 -14.61 1.19
CA GLU A 10 -35.88 -13.90 2.12
C GLU A 10 -36.11 -14.73 3.38
N SER A 11 -35.07 -15.02 4.17
CA SER A 11 -35.25 -15.56 5.52
C SER A 11 -34.03 -15.40 6.44
N SER A 12 -33.54 -14.16 6.57
CA SER A 12 -32.80 -13.74 7.75
C SER A 12 -33.10 -12.27 8.00
N ILE A 13 -34.04 -12.02 8.91
CA ILE A 13 -34.26 -10.68 9.47
C ILE A 13 -33.02 -10.42 10.32
N PHE A 14 -32.06 -9.70 9.74
CA PHE A 14 -30.78 -9.33 10.34
C PHE A 14 -30.98 -8.90 11.80
N PRO A 15 -30.29 -9.53 12.78
CA PRO A 15 -30.16 -8.90 14.07
C PRO A 15 -29.44 -7.56 13.86
N ILE A 16 -29.96 -6.51 14.48
CA ILE A 16 -29.38 -5.18 14.46
C ILE A 16 -28.00 -5.27 15.14
N THR A 17 -26.96 -5.49 14.34
CA THR A 17 -25.58 -5.09 14.62
C THR A 17 -25.07 -4.25 13.44
N GLN A 18 -25.94 -3.41 12.88
CA GLN A 18 -25.57 -2.28 12.02
C GLN A 18 -24.91 -1.17 12.87
N ALA A 19 -23.78 -1.47 13.51
CA ALA A 19 -22.86 -0.40 13.85
C ALA A 19 -22.45 0.24 12.52
N TRP A 20 -22.65 1.55 12.39
CA TRP A 20 -22.11 2.28 11.26
C TRP A 20 -20.61 1.96 11.15
N PRO A 21 -20.06 1.79 9.93
CA PRO A 21 -18.63 1.55 9.79
C PRO A 21 -17.91 2.64 10.56
N LEU A 22 -17.01 2.22 11.46
CA LEU A 22 -16.20 3.17 12.21
C LEU A 22 -15.51 4.08 11.18
N PRO A 23 -15.60 5.42 11.34
CA PRO A 23 -14.91 6.30 10.42
C PRO A 23 -13.40 5.99 10.48
N TYR A 24 -12.71 6.16 9.35
CA TYR A 24 -11.26 6.07 9.32
C TYR A 24 -10.68 7.18 10.20
N LEU A 25 -10.03 6.80 11.29
CA LEU A 25 -9.39 7.70 12.25
C LEU A 25 -7.92 7.82 11.90
N ASN A 26 -7.40 9.05 11.81
CA ASN A 26 -5.98 9.33 11.64
C ASN A 26 -5.45 10.12 12.82
N PHE A 27 -4.34 9.64 13.37
CA PHE A 27 -3.61 10.29 14.45
C PHE A 27 -2.22 10.66 13.92
N THR A 28 -2.00 11.96 13.69
CA THR A 28 -0.69 12.48 13.32
C THR A 28 0.23 12.48 14.53
N ARG A 29 1.49 12.08 14.34
CA ARG A 29 2.54 12.13 15.36
C ARG A 29 3.00 13.57 15.60
N GLU A 30 3.69 13.80 16.71
CA GLU A 30 4.23 15.12 17.08
C GLU A 30 5.22 15.69 16.05
N ASP A 31 5.83 14.83 15.24
CA ASP A 31 6.78 15.21 14.18
C ASP A 31 6.12 15.50 12.82
N ASP A 32 4.78 15.40 12.72
CA ASP A 32 3.99 15.54 11.49
C ASP A 32 4.41 14.60 10.32
N ARG A 33 5.28 13.62 10.58
CA ARG A 33 5.85 12.73 9.54
C ARG A 33 5.22 11.35 9.53
N GLY A 34 4.82 10.88 10.71
CA GLY A 34 4.13 9.61 10.86
C GLY A 34 2.65 9.80 11.15
N THR A 35 1.81 8.94 10.60
CA THR A 35 0.42 8.84 11.03
C THR A 35 0.07 7.41 11.40
N LEU A 36 -0.77 7.28 12.44
CA LEU A 36 -1.42 6.03 12.79
C LEU A 36 -2.88 6.11 12.32
N GLY A 37 -3.24 5.24 11.39
CA GLY A 37 -4.58 5.08 10.84
C GLY A 37 -5.30 3.89 11.45
N PHE A 38 -6.59 4.04 11.70
CA PHE A 38 -7.43 2.95 12.20
C PHE A 38 -8.84 2.99 11.62
N GLN A 39 -9.33 1.81 11.25
CA GLN A 39 -10.72 1.52 10.93
C GLN A 39 -11.08 0.14 11.49
N SER A 40 -12.37 -0.20 11.57
CA SER A 40 -12.85 -1.47 12.13
C SER A 40 -12.13 -2.73 11.63
N ASP A 41 -11.57 -2.68 10.43
CA ASP A 41 -10.93 -3.78 9.70
C ASP A 41 -9.48 -3.48 9.29
N ARG A 42 -8.91 -2.32 9.66
CA ARG A 42 -7.57 -1.89 9.23
C ARG A 42 -6.81 -1.15 10.32
N PHE A 43 -5.51 -1.42 10.42
CA PHE A 43 -4.59 -0.72 11.30
C PHE A 43 -3.34 -0.37 10.49
N VAL A 44 -3.04 0.91 10.36
CA VAL A 44 -2.07 1.43 9.39
C VAL A 44 -1.05 2.30 10.09
N VAL A 45 0.23 2.09 9.82
CA VAL A 45 1.28 3.06 10.06
C VAL A 45 1.71 3.60 8.71
N SER A 46 1.72 4.92 8.56
CA SER A 46 2.25 5.57 7.37
C SER A 46 3.29 6.60 7.74
N TRP A 47 4.20 6.86 6.81
CA TRP A 47 5.27 7.83 6.93
C TRP A 47 5.41 8.61 5.62
N SER A 48 5.68 9.90 5.70
CA SER A 48 5.91 10.75 4.54
C SER A 48 7.11 11.68 4.72
N PHE A 49 7.80 11.97 3.62
CA PHE A 49 8.87 12.97 3.60
C PHE A 49 8.35 14.36 3.94
N SER A 50 9.20 15.15 4.59
CA SER A 50 9.00 16.59 4.80
C SER A 50 10.11 17.35 4.08
N GLU A 51 9.82 18.60 3.67
CA GLU A 51 10.78 19.39 2.88
C GLU A 51 12.15 19.50 3.56
N GLY A 52 13.20 19.14 2.81
CA GLY A 52 14.59 19.36 3.21
C GLY A 52 15.15 18.39 4.24
N VAL A 53 14.39 17.37 4.67
CA VAL A 53 14.88 16.33 5.57
C VAL A 53 14.67 14.96 4.96
N ASN A 54 15.77 14.24 4.80
CA ASN A 54 15.80 12.89 4.28
C ASN A 54 16.15 11.93 5.41
N ASP A 55 15.13 11.59 6.21
CA ASP A 55 15.24 10.75 7.40
C ASP A 55 14.25 9.58 7.37
N TYR A 56 14.05 8.99 6.18
CA TYR A 56 13.22 7.80 6.07
C TYR A 56 13.74 6.73 7.05
N PRO A 57 12.92 6.28 8.02
CA PRO A 57 13.40 5.37 9.06
C PRO A 57 13.65 3.95 8.54
N GLY A 58 13.28 3.65 7.30
CA GLY A 58 13.35 2.32 6.73
C GLY A 58 12.14 1.45 7.09
N PHE A 59 11.95 0.40 6.30
CA PHE A 59 10.83 -0.53 6.48
C PHE A 59 10.84 -1.20 7.85
N ASP A 60 11.99 -1.75 8.28
CA ASP A 60 12.09 -2.50 9.54
C ASP A 60 11.66 -1.67 10.75
N ALA A 61 12.03 -0.39 10.79
CA ALA A 61 11.66 0.51 11.87
C ALA A 61 10.16 0.84 11.87
N LEU A 62 9.56 1.02 10.69
CA LEU A 62 8.11 1.23 10.55
C LEU A 62 7.32 -0.03 10.89
N ALA A 63 7.81 -1.20 10.49
CA ALA A 63 7.20 -2.48 10.80
C ALA A 63 7.25 -2.76 12.32
N GLN A 64 8.38 -2.50 12.97
CA GLN A 64 8.50 -2.63 14.42
C GLN A 64 7.57 -1.66 15.17
N ASP A 65 7.45 -0.43 14.68
CA ASP A 65 6.53 0.54 15.26
C ASP A 65 5.06 0.09 15.08
N LEU A 66 4.69 -0.37 13.90
CA LEU A 66 3.37 -0.96 13.62
C LEU A 66 3.06 -2.12 14.57
N GLU A 67 3.98 -3.08 14.71
CA GLU A 67 3.85 -4.22 15.62
C GLU A 67 3.63 -3.75 17.06
N SER A 68 4.46 -2.83 17.54
CA SER A 68 4.33 -2.31 18.91
C SER A 68 2.99 -1.63 19.17
N LYS A 69 2.46 -0.86 18.20
CA LYS A 69 1.16 -0.19 18.32
C LYS A 69 -0.01 -1.16 18.20
N LEU A 70 0.12 -2.15 17.31
CA LEU A 70 -0.87 -3.19 17.09
C LEU A 70 -1.01 -4.10 18.33
N ASP A 71 0.10 -4.48 18.96
CA ASP A 71 0.10 -5.25 20.20
C ASP A 71 -0.65 -4.52 21.32
N GLN A 72 -0.43 -3.20 21.45
CA GLN A 72 -1.14 -2.35 22.42
C GLN A 72 -2.65 -2.32 22.13
N PHE A 73 -3.01 -2.25 20.85
CA PHE A 73 -4.40 -2.28 20.41
C PHE A 73 -5.05 -3.62 20.72
N ILE A 74 -4.44 -4.74 20.34
CA ILE A 74 -4.94 -6.10 20.58
C ILE A 74 -5.11 -6.36 22.08
N ALA A 75 -4.11 -6.00 22.89
CA ALA A 75 -4.19 -6.14 24.34
C ALA A 75 -5.36 -5.32 24.93
N THR A 76 -5.64 -4.14 24.38
CA THR A 76 -6.77 -3.30 24.80
C THR A 76 -8.10 -3.92 24.39
N VAL A 77 -8.26 -4.34 23.13
CA VAL A 77 -9.48 -5.02 22.65
C VAL A 77 -9.77 -6.25 23.51
N ARG A 78 -8.77 -7.10 23.72
CA ARG A 78 -8.91 -8.32 24.53
C ARG A 78 -9.33 -8.00 25.97
N ARG A 79 -8.77 -6.95 26.58
CA ARG A 79 -9.11 -6.55 27.95
C ARG A 79 -10.54 -6.00 28.05
N GLU A 80 -10.96 -5.17 27.10
CA GLU A 80 -12.26 -4.48 27.17
C GLU A 80 -13.43 -5.33 26.65
N THR A 81 -13.20 -6.21 25.68
CA THR A 81 -14.26 -6.99 25.02
C THR A 81 -14.15 -8.50 25.23
N GLY A 82 -12.99 -9.00 25.66
CA GLY A 82 -12.69 -10.43 25.75
C GLY A 82 -12.51 -11.12 24.38
N GLN A 83 -12.51 -10.36 23.28
CA GLN A 83 -12.36 -10.91 21.93
C GLN A 83 -10.89 -10.98 21.51
N GLU A 84 -10.55 -11.97 20.68
CA GLU A 84 -9.26 -12.07 20.01
C GLU A 84 -9.33 -11.35 18.66
N VAL A 85 -8.21 -10.78 18.23
CA VAL A 85 -8.06 -10.15 16.90
C VAL A 85 -7.35 -11.13 15.98
N SER A 86 -7.92 -11.38 14.81
CA SER A 86 -7.32 -12.20 13.76
C SER A 86 -7.00 -11.34 12.55
N PHE A 87 -5.87 -11.60 11.89
CA PHE A 87 -5.51 -10.95 10.64
C PHE A 87 -6.03 -11.73 9.45
N SER A 88 -6.48 -11.03 8.42
CA SER A 88 -6.81 -11.61 7.11
C SER A 88 -5.70 -11.42 6.08
N GLY A 89 -4.73 -10.54 6.36
CA GLY A 89 -3.70 -10.16 5.41
C GLY A 89 -2.89 -8.96 5.86
N SER A 90 -2.06 -8.46 4.95
CA SER A 90 -1.26 -7.25 5.09
C SER A 90 -1.14 -6.51 3.76
N GLU A 91 -0.87 -5.21 3.84
CA GLU A 91 -0.73 -4.31 2.70
C GLU A 91 0.52 -3.45 2.93
N CYS A 92 1.40 -3.36 1.92
CA CYS A 92 2.56 -2.50 1.92
C CYS A 92 2.49 -1.56 0.71
N VAL A 93 2.53 -0.25 0.93
CA VAL A 93 2.34 0.75 -0.13
C VAL A 93 3.48 1.75 -0.13
N TYR A 94 4.15 1.89 -1.27
CA TYR A 94 5.17 2.91 -1.52
C TYR A 94 4.63 3.86 -2.58
N ARG A 95 4.56 5.16 -2.25
CA ARG A 95 4.16 6.22 -3.19
C ARG A 95 5.26 7.25 -3.29
N ASN A 96 5.72 7.51 -4.51
CA ASN A 96 6.82 8.43 -4.75
C ASN A 96 6.48 9.39 -5.89
N ALA A 97 6.76 10.67 -5.68
CA ALA A 97 6.79 11.65 -6.76
C ALA A 97 8.07 11.46 -7.59
N ILE A 98 7.94 11.43 -8.91
CA ILE A 98 9.04 11.22 -9.85
C ILE A 98 9.17 12.49 -10.69
N THR A 99 10.19 13.31 -10.42
CA THR A 99 10.33 14.65 -11.02
C THR A 99 11.33 14.71 -12.18
N GLU A 100 12.01 13.60 -12.43
CA GLU A 100 13.18 13.54 -13.31
C GLU A 100 12.82 13.25 -14.76
N VAL A 101 11.70 12.59 -14.95
CA VAL A 101 11.17 12.18 -16.25
C VAL A 101 9.76 12.72 -16.40
N SER A 102 9.33 12.92 -17.64
CA SER A 102 7.92 13.23 -17.90
C SER A 102 7.02 12.08 -17.47
N GLY A 103 5.75 12.36 -17.22
CA GLY A 103 4.78 11.33 -16.84
C GLY A 103 4.60 10.28 -17.93
N GLU A 104 4.66 10.69 -19.19
CA GLU A 104 4.56 9.80 -20.33
C GLU A 104 5.84 8.95 -20.51
N GLU A 105 7.02 9.53 -20.26
CA GLU A 105 8.27 8.77 -20.23
C GLU A 105 8.28 7.75 -19.09
N LEU A 106 7.80 8.12 -17.90
CA LEU A 106 7.66 7.20 -16.77
C LEU A 106 6.70 6.04 -17.12
N ALA A 107 5.53 6.35 -17.67
CA ALA A 107 4.54 5.37 -18.07
C ALA A 107 5.09 4.40 -19.14
N VAL A 108 5.71 4.92 -20.20
CA VAL A 108 6.32 4.10 -21.26
C VAL A 108 7.53 3.33 -20.74
N GLY A 109 8.35 3.93 -19.89
CA GLY A 109 9.50 3.30 -19.26
C GLY A 109 9.06 2.10 -18.41
N VAL A 110 8.06 2.28 -17.56
CA VAL A 110 7.46 1.20 -16.77
C VAL A 110 6.91 0.09 -17.68
N LEU A 111 6.10 0.41 -18.69
CA LEU A 111 5.52 -0.60 -19.60
C LEU A 111 6.56 -1.38 -20.39
N THR A 112 7.68 -0.74 -20.74
CA THR A 112 8.76 -1.37 -21.50
C THR A 112 9.86 -1.92 -20.60
N ARG A 113 9.72 -1.85 -19.27
CA ARG A 113 10.78 -2.16 -18.30
C ARG A 113 12.08 -1.43 -18.62
N TRP A 114 11.95 -0.20 -19.10
CA TRP A 114 13.04 0.66 -19.55
C TRP A 114 13.92 0.01 -20.64
N SER A 115 13.38 -0.96 -21.38
CA SER A 115 14.06 -1.61 -22.49
C SER A 115 13.83 -0.86 -23.81
N GLY A 116 14.74 0.08 -24.11
CA GLY A 116 14.76 0.84 -25.36
C GLY A 116 14.70 2.35 -25.18
N MET A 117 14.77 3.08 -26.30
CA MET A 117 14.62 4.53 -26.31
C MET A 117 13.15 4.91 -26.55
N SER A 118 12.53 5.54 -25.58
CA SER A 118 11.19 6.13 -25.70
C SER A 118 11.31 7.50 -26.37
N SER A 119 10.98 7.63 -27.66
CA SER A 119 10.69 8.96 -28.21
C SER A 119 9.21 9.28 -27.93
N VAL A 120 8.92 9.75 -26.73
CA VAL A 120 7.56 10.12 -26.35
C VAL A 120 7.34 11.59 -26.69
N THR A 121 6.37 11.87 -27.53
CA THR A 121 5.90 13.23 -27.76
C THR A 121 5.04 13.63 -26.58
N ALA A 122 5.33 14.78 -25.96
CA ALA A 122 4.52 15.31 -24.86
C ALA A 122 3.04 15.37 -25.27
N LEU A 123 2.18 14.74 -24.49
CA LEU A 123 0.73 14.76 -24.69
C LEU A 123 0.16 15.87 -23.82
N HIS A 124 -0.56 16.81 -24.42
CA HIS A 124 -1.37 17.76 -23.65
C HIS A 124 -2.63 17.07 -23.12
N THR A 125 -2.46 16.27 -22.06
CA THR A 125 -3.55 15.62 -21.32
C THR A 125 -3.61 16.15 -19.90
N GLN A 126 -4.82 16.16 -19.31
CA GLN A 126 -5.03 16.50 -17.90
C GLN A 126 -4.74 15.34 -16.95
N TYR A 127 -4.78 14.11 -17.48
CA TYR A 127 -4.46 12.90 -16.75
C TYR A 127 -4.01 11.81 -17.71
N ALA A 128 -2.95 11.10 -17.34
CA ALA A 128 -2.55 9.84 -17.96
C ALA A 128 -2.04 8.94 -16.85
N GLY A 129 -2.25 7.63 -17.03
CA GLY A 129 -1.74 6.66 -16.07
C GLY A 129 -1.66 5.27 -16.65
N VAL A 130 -0.82 4.47 -16.02
CA VAL A 130 -0.65 3.04 -16.32
C VAL A 130 -0.83 2.29 -15.02
N ARG A 131 -1.65 1.26 -15.02
CA ARG A 131 -1.79 0.35 -13.88
C ARG A 131 -1.56 -1.08 -14.34
N MET A 132 -0.59 -1.74 -13.71
CA MET A 132 -0.30 -3.16 -13.90
C MET A 132 -0.62 -3.89 -12.60
N HIS A 133 -1.22 -5.06 -12.74
CA HIS A 133 -1.56 -5.92 -11.61
C HIS A 133 -0.93 -7.29 -11.83
N PHE A 134 -0.09 -7.70 -10.89
CA PHE A 134 0.60 -8.96 -10.85
C PHE A 134 -0.11 -9.82 -9.81
N CYS A 135 -0.62 -10.98 -10.22
CA CYS A 135 -1.35 -11.91 -9.33
C CYS A 135 -1.01 -13.38 -9.59
N THR A 136 -0.33 -13.68 -10.70
CA THR A 136 -0.13 -15.05 -11.20
C THR A 136 1.33 -15.34 -11.53
N ASP A 137 2.25 -14.51 -11.06
CA ASP A 137 3.66 -14.83 -11.15
C ASP A 137 3.93 -15.98 -10.17
N GLU A 138 4.51 -17.08 -10.68
CA GLU A 138 4.79 -18.31 -9.91
C GLU A 138 5.61 -18.03 -8.63
N ASP A 139 6.30 -16.89 -8.59
CA ASP A 139 7.19 -16.47 -7.52
C ASP A 139 6.54 -15.58 -6.44
N MET A 140 5.22 -15.32 -6.48
CA MET A 140 4.61 -14.31 -5.59
C MET A 140 4.00 -14.82 -4.29
N GLU A 141 4.18 -16.08 -3.91
CA GLU A 141 3.87 -16.62 -2.56
C GLU A 141 2.52 -16.16 -1.95
N GLY A 142 1.45 -16.05 -2.75
CA GLY A 142 0.13 -15.60 -2.29
C GLY A 142 -0.06 -14.08 -2.20
N CYS A 143 0.90 -13.30 -2.72
CA CYS A 143 0.82 -11.85 -2.80
C CYS A 143 0.25 -11.40 -4.15
N SER A 144 -0.42 -10.26 -4.14
CA SER A 144 -0.67 -9.46 -5.33
C SER A 144 0.20 -8.20 -5.28
N VAL A 145 0.66 -7.72 -6.44
CA VAL A 145 1.36 -6.44 -6.53
C VAL A 145 0.70 -5.60 -7.61
N THR A 146 0.34 -4.37 -7.27
CA THR A 146 -0.14 -3.36 -8.19
C THR A 146 0.93 -2.29 -8.35
N LEU A 147 1.32 -2.01 -9.59
CA LEU A 147 2.15 -0.86 -9.94
C LEU A 147 1.30 0.15 -10.71
N SER A 148 1.23 1.38 -10.23
CA SER A 148 0.51 2.48 -10.86
C SER A 148 1.43 3.66 -11.13
N VAL A 149 1.39 4.19 -12.34
CA VAL A 149 1.92 5.49 -12.71
C VAL A 149 0.72 6.41 -12.89
N ASP A 150 0.71 7.54 -12.19
CA ASP A 150 -0.31 8.56 -12.30
C ASP A 150 0.35 9.90 -12.63
N VAL A 151 -0.23 10.66 -13.55
CA VAL A 151 0.23 12.00 -13.94
C VAL A 151 -0.88 12.98 -13.63
N ASP A 152 -0.65 13.87 -12.66
CA ASP A 152 -1.59 14.91 -12.24
C ASP A 152 -0.90 16.30 -12.19
N ASP A 153 -1.59 17.28 -11.60
CA ASP A 153 -1.11 18.66 -11.50
C ASP A 153 0.17 18.80 -10.66
N ASP A 154 0.43 17.86 -9.73
CA ASP A 154 1.63 17.82 -8.89
C ASP A 154 2.79 17.07 -9.57
N GLY A 155 2.52 16.43 -10.70
CA GLY A 155 3.49 15.78 -11.57
C GLY A 155 3.33 14.26 -11.65
N PRO A 156 4.35 13.54 -12.14
CA PRO A 156 4.32 12.09 -12.19
C PRO A 156 4.48 11.50 -10.80
N SER A 157 3.68 10.50 -10.48
CA SER A 157 3.86 9.67 -9.29
C SER A 157 3.90 8.19 -9.67
N LEU A 158 4.71 7.44 -8.94
CA LEU A 158 4.80 5.99 -9.00
C LEU A 158 4.31 5.43 -7.67
N THR A 159 3.26 4.62 -7.72
CA THR A 159 2.75 3.86 -6.57
C THR A 159 2.98 2.38 -6.81
N LEU A 160 3.64 1.71 -5.86
CA LEU A 160 3.62 0.25 -5.74
C LEU A 160 2.84 -0.12 -4.49
N ASP A 161 1.97 -1.09 -4.64
CA ASP A 161 1.11 -1.61 -3.59
C ASP A 161 1.21 -3.14 -3.65
N SER A 162 1.58 -3.76 -2.53
CA SER A 162 1.59 -5.21 -2.40
C SER A 162 0.67 -5.64 -1.27
N GLU A 163 -0.26 -6.50 -1.63
CA GLU A 163 -1.20 -7.13 -0.70
C GLU A 163 -0.82 -8.59 -0.53
N ARG A 164 -0.89 -9.10 0.69
CA ARG A 164 -0.80 -10.53 1.01
C ARG A 164 -2.03 -10.94 1.78
N ASP A 165 -2.80 -11.85 1.22
CA ASP A 165 -3.89 -12.51 1.92
C ASP A 165 -3.35 -13.71 2.72
N LEU A 166 -3.95 -13.97 3.87
CA LEU A 166 -3.68 -15.16 4.68
C LEU A 166 -4.72 -16.24 4.39
N GLU A 167 -4.27 -17.49 4.32
CA GLU A 167 -5.18 -18.64 4.32
C GLU A 167 -5.84 -18.83 5.70
N VAL A 168 -6.93 -19.60 5.73
CA VAL A 168 -7.60 -19.96 6.99
C VAL A 168 -6.60 -20.70 7.89
N ASP A 169 -6.49 -20.26 9.15
CA ASP A 169 -5.56 -20.76 10.16
C ASP A 169 -4.07 -20.42 9.96
N GLU A 170 -3.72 -19.66 8.91
CA GLU A 170 -2.36 -19.13 8.75
C GLU A 170 -2.13 -17.97 9.73
N GLN A 171 -1.05 -18.07 10.52
CA GLN A 171 -0.63 -17.02 11.45
C GLN A 171 0.80 -16.59 11.13
N LEU A 172 0.92 -15.43 10.50
CA LEU A 172 2.20 -14.79 10.23
C LEU A 172 2.34 -13.49 11.04
N PRO A 173 3.57 -13.14 11.46
CA PRO A 173 3.84 -11.83 12.05
C PRO A 173 3.34 -10.71 11.13
N LEU A 174 2.60 -9.75 11.71
CA LEU A 174 1.99 -8.63 10.99
C LEU A 174 1.19 -9.04 9.74
N GLY A 175 0.58 -10.22 9.73
CA GLY A 175 -0.14 -10.73 8.57
C GLY A 175 0.72 -10.98 7.33
N GLY A 176 2.02 -11.23 7.52
CA GLY A 176 2.98 -11.49 6.44
C GLY A 176 3.47 -10.23 5.73
N LEU A 177 3.44 -9.08 6.41
CA LEU A 177 3.86 -7.77 5.86
C LEU A 177 5.27 -7.77 5.26
N GLN A 178 6.21 -8.52 5.84
CA GLN A 178 7.56 -8.68 5.29
C GLN A 178 7.52 -9.24 3.86
N VAL A 179 6.68 -10.25 3.62
CA VAL A 179 6.59 -10.88 2.29
C VAL A 179 5.99 -9.91 1.29
N ALA A 180 4.94 -9.17 1.68
CA ALA A 180 4.37 -8.11 0.83
C ALA A 180 5.43 -7.04 0.50
N HIS A 181 6.22 -6.61 1.48
CA HIS A 181 7.31 -5.67 1.26
C HIS A 181 8.37 -6.23 0.30
N ASP A 182 8.83 -7.47 0.49
CA ASP A 182 9.87 -8.07 -0.36
C ASP A 182 9.40 -8.22 -1.81
N GLN A 183 8.14 -8.57 -2.03
CA GLN A 183 7.53 -8.62 -3.37
C GLN A 183 7.41 -7.22 -3.99
N LEU A 184 7.04 -6.22 -3.19
CA LEU A 184 7.03 -4.82 -3.63
C LEU A 184 8.43 -4.38 -4.08
N ILE A 185 9.47 -4.64 -3.26
CA ILE A 185 10.86 -4.27 -3.60
C ILE A 185 11.32 -5.01 -4.86
N ARG A 186 11.00 -6.30 -5.00
CA ARG A 186 11.32 -7.07 -6.20
C ARG A 186 10.72 -6.43 -7.45
N LYS A 187 9.44 -6.04 -7.41
CA LYS A 187 8.76 -5.39 -8.54
C LYS A 187 9.26 -3.98 -8.78
N PHE A 188 9.63 -3.25 -7.73
CA PHE A 188 10.29 -1.96 -7.87
C PHE A 188 11.60 -2.11 -8.65
N LEU A 189 12.47 -3.05 -8.29
CA LEU A 189 13.74 -3.30 -8.97
C LEU A 189 13.54 -3.77 -10.43
N GLU A 190 12.47 -4.53 -10.71
CA GLU A 190 12.15 -5.01 -12.07
C GLU A 190 11.65 -3.90 -13.00
N TYR A 191 10.89 -2.93 -12.49
CA TYR A 191 10.14 -1.95 -13.31
C TYR A 191 10.69 -0.52 -13.25
N THR A 192 11.77 -0.28 -12.50
CA THR A 192 12.41 1.05 -12.42
C THR A 192 13.84 1.03 -12.92
N SER A 193 14.31 2.18 -13.41
CA SER A 193 15.67 2.30 -13.94
C SER A 193 16.72 2.33 -12.83
N ASP A 194 17.96 1.92 -13.14
CA ASP A 194 19.11 2.00 -12.23
C ASP A 194 19.29 3.40 -11.60
N ALA A 195 18.96 4.46 -12.35
CA ALA A 195 19.05 5.83 -11.87
C ALA A 195 18.02 6.14 -10.77
N MET A 196 16.80 5.60 -10.90
CA MET A 196 15.77 5.70 -9.88
C MET A 196 16.15 4.88 -8.63
N GLN A 197 16.62 3.65 -8.83
CA GLN A 197 17.05 2.75 -7.74
C GLN A 197 18.16 3.37 -6.89
N LYS A 198 19.25 3.84 -7.53
CA LYS A 198 20.39 4.47 -6.81
C LYS A 198 20.00 5.73 -6.05
N ARG A 199 18.92 6.40 -6.45
CA ARG A 199 18.42 7.56 -5.72
C ARG A 199 17.66 7.16 -4.47
N TRP A 200 16.87 6.11 -4.53
CA TRP A 200 16.20 5.58 -3.35
C TRP A 200 17.15 4.88 -2.39
N GLU A 201 18.23 4.24 -2.86
CA GLU A 201 19.29 3.76 -1.96
C GLU A 201 20.05 4.88 -1.24
N ARG A 202 19.96 6.12 -1.75
CA ARG A 202 20.56 7.31 -1.14
C ARG A 202 19.57 8.09 -0.29
N GLN A 203 18.30 7.65 -0.21
CA GLN A 203 17.24 8.29 0.54
C GLN A 203 16.94 7.53 1.83
#